data_AF-A0A5E6NH57-F1
#
_entry.id   AF-A0A5E6NH57-F1
#
_cell.length_a   1.000
_cell.length_b   1.000
_cell.length_c   1.000
_cell.angle_alpha   90.00
_cell.angle_beta   90.00
_cell.angle_gamma   90.00
#
_symmetry.space_group_name_H-M   'P 1'
#
loop_
_entity.id
_entity.type
_entity.pdbx_description
1 polymer ?
#
loop_
_entity_poly.entity_id
_entity_poly.type
_entity_poly.pdbx_seq_one_letter_code
_entity_poly.pdbx_strand_id
1 'polypeptide(L)'
;MLVEDDRAIVGINIFTDYEINSKHKRTSLGLEYQRSNFSLTANKYHPLSNKVVIGDYTEEALSGHDIKVTGQIPYIPWAKIKGTHYYWDQSAGGSINGSILGVEVQLSPSSSIEFGQEDSNTMEHSGYAKLNLSFPFNTNEKMTSFAFDKKAFRDSTRMDLTLLESAHNKLK
;
A
#
# COMPACT_ATOMS: atom_id res chain seq x y z
N MET A 1 5.76 -11.17 12.22
CA MET A 1 6.96 -11.87 12.72
C MET A 1 8.19 -11.06 12.33
N LEU A 2 9.14 -10.88 13.24
CA LEU A 2 10.42 -10.27 12.91
C LEU A 2 11.35 -11.31 12.29
N VAL A 3 12.07 -10.93 11.24
CA VAL A 3 13.00 -11.78 10.49
C VAL A 3 14.28 -10.99 10.25
N GLU A 4 15.40 -11.69 10.04
CA GLU A 4 16.71 -11.10 9.72
C GLU A 4 17.23 -10.17 10.82
N ASP A 5 17.41 -10.74 12.01
CA ASP A 5 17.91 -10.04 13.21
C ASP A 5 17.11 -8.77 13.55
N ASP A 6 15.78 -8.87 13.48
CA ASP A 6 14.82 -7.79 13.69
C ASP A 6 14.91 -6.66 12.67
N ARG A 7 15.47 -6.88 11.47
CA ARG A 7 15.59 -5.82 10.44
C ARG A 7 14.46 -5.85 9.42
N ALA A 8 13.64 -6.91 9.43
CA ALA A 8 12.47 -7.05 8.59
C ALA A 8 11.27 -7.54 9.40
N ILE A 9 10.09 -7.07 9.04
CA ILE A 9 8.79 -7.57 9.50
C ILE A 9 8.16 -8.33 8.33
N VAL A 10 7.74 -9.56 8.58
CA VAL A 10 6.86 -10.33 7.69
C VAL A 10 5.49 -10.44 8.35
N GLY A 11 4.43 -10.08 7.63
CA GLY A 11 3.05 -10.12 8.08
C GLY A 11 2.15 -10.87 7.09
N ILE A 12 1.06 -11.43 7.61
CA ILE A 12 -0.03 -11.98 6.82
C ILE A 12 -1.31 -11.32 7.34
N ASN A 13 -2.09 -10.74 6.45
CA ASN A 13 -3.35 -10.09 6.77
C ASN A 13 -4.50 -10.77 6.04
N ILE A 14 -5.64 -10.91 6.72
CA ILE A 14 -6.87 -11.45 6.14
C ILE A 14 -7.96 -10.42 6.38
N PHE A 15 -8.61 -9.96 5.31
CA PHE A 15 -9.72 -9.03 5.38
C PHE A 15 -10.96 -9.66 4.74
N THR A 16 -12.12 -9.44 5.34
CA THR A 16 -13.41 -9.79 4.77
C THR A 16 -14.24 -8.54 4.63
N ASP A 17 -14.53 -8.14 3.40
CA ASP A 17 -15.41 -7.02 3.09
C ASP A 17 -16.83 -7.56 2.94
N TYR A 18 -17.77 -7.00 3.71
CA TYR A 18 -19.21 -7.28 3.58
C TYR A 18 -19.95 -6.03 3.12
N GLU A 19 -20.22 -5.93 1.82
CA GLU A 19 -20.98 -4.83 1.25
C GLU A 19 -22.48 -5.12 1.40
N ILE A 20 -23.15 -4.43 2.35
CA ILE A 20 -24.56 -4.67 2.72
C ILE A 20 -25.51 -4.38 1.54
N ASN A 21 -25.17 -3.44 0.64
CA ASN A 21 -26.04 -3.01 -0.45
C ASN A 21 -25.99 -3.93 -1.69
N SER A 22 -24.84 -4.54 -2.00
CA SER A 22 -24.66 -5.33 -3.24
C SER A 22 -24.57 -6.85 -3.00
N LYS A 23 -24.70 -7.32 -1.74
CA LYS A 23 -24.56 -8.75 -1.34
C LYS A 23 -23.23 -9.42 -1.77
N HIS A 24 -22.24 -8.65 -2.21
CA HIS A 24 -20.95 -9.21 -2.58
C HIS A 24 -20.10 -9.46 -1.34
N LYS A 25 -19.61 -10.71 -1.23
CA LYS A 25 -18.60 -11.11 -0.24
C LYS A 25 -17.26 -11.23 -0.95
N ARG A 26 -16.28 -10.46 -0.50
CA ARG A 26 -14.89 -10.58 -0.95
C ARG A 26 -14.02 -10.90 0.25
N THR A 27 -13.18 -11.90 0.12
CA THR A 27 -12.10 -12.15 1.08
C THR A 27 -10.78 -11.90 0.40
N SER A 28 -9.90 -11.24 1.13
CA SER A 28 -8.58 -10.87 0.65
C SER A 28 -7.55 -11.46 1.59
N LEU A 29 -6.50 -12.03 1.01
CA LEU A 29 -5.30 -12.46 1.71
C LEU A 29 -4.16 -11.54 1.29
N GLY A 30 -3.57 -10.84 2.25
CA GLY A 30 -2.41 -9.98 2.08
C GLY A 30 -1.17 -10.60 2.69
N LEU A 31 -0.04 -10.52 2.00
CA LEU A 31 1.29 -10.79 2.50
C LEU A 31 2.06 -9.48 2.52
N GLU A 32 2.73 -9.21 3.63
CA GLU A 32 3.50 -7.99 3.84
C GLU A 32 4.93 -8.32 4.24
N TYR A 33 5.87 -7.60 3.65
CA TYR A 33 7.28 -7.63 3.99
C TYR A 33 7.78 -6.19 4.10
N GLN A 34 8.19 -5.79 5.29
CA GLN A 34 8.56 -4.41 5.59
C GLN A 34 9.95 -4.35 6.22
N ARG A 35 10.79 -3.48 5.68
CA ARG A 35 12.07 -3.07 6.21
C ARG A 35 12.10 -1.55 6.39
N SER A 36 13.17 -1.07 7.00
CA SER A 36 13.54 0.33 7.13
C SER A 36 13.44 1.15 5.85
N ASN A 37 13.98 0.62 4.76
CA ASN A 37 14.19 1.29 3.48
C ASN A 37 13.38 0.67 2.33
N PHE A 38 12.63 -0.40 2.59
CA PHE A 38 11.94 -1.17 1.58
C PHE A 38 10.67 -1.79 2.14
N SER A 39 9.58 -1.75 1.39
CA SER A 39 8.37 -2.52 1.70
C SER A 39 7.83 -3.18 0.44
N LEU A 40 7.35 -4.40 0.59
CA LEU A 40 6.67 -5.19 -0.40
C LEU A 40 5.37 -5.70 0.19
N THR A 41 4.26 -5.46 -0.50
CA THR A 41 2.96 -5.99 -0.15
C THR A 41 2.41 -6.72 -1.36
N ALA A 42 1.91 -7.93 -1.16
CA ALA A 42 1.22 -8.69 -2.19
C ALA A 42 -0.17 -9.05 -1.67
N ASN A 43 -1.21 -8.56 -2.32
CA ASN A 43 -2.59 -8.85 -1.97
C ASN A 43 -3.21 -9.72 -3.06
N LYS A 44 -3.94 -10.74 -2.63
CA LYS A 44 -4.75 -11.58 -3.51
C LYS A 44 -6.21 -11.51 -3.08
N TYR A 45 -7.05 -11.20 -4.04
CA TYR A 45 -8.48 -11.01 -3.85
C TYR A 45 -9.21 -12.22 -4.38
N HIS A 46 -9.93 -12.90 -3.49
CA HIS A 46 -10.76 -14.04 -3.81
C HIS A 46 -12.23 -13.67 -3.63
N PRO A 47 -13.05 -13.71 -4.69
CA PRO A 47 -14.49 -13.54 -4.54
C PRO A 47 -15.07 -14.79 -3.84
N LEU A 48 -15.84 -14.59 -2.77
CA LEU A 48 -16.56 -15.68 -2.07
C LEU A 48 -18.05 -15.73 -2.39
N SER A 49 -18.57 -14.81 -3.20
CA SER A 49 -19.98 -14.80 -3.58
C SER A 49 -20.21 -15.36 -4.97
N ASN A 50 -21.19 -16.27 -5.08
CA ASN A 50 -21.81 -16.64 -6.34
C ASN A 50 -22.45 -15.41 -7.02
N LYS A 51 -22.49 -15.44 -8.36
CA LYS A 51 -23.11 -14.46 -9.27
C LYS A 51 -24.38 -13.86 -8.69
N VAL A 52 -24.41 -12.53 -8.56
CA VAL A 52 -25.63 -11.81 -8.15
C VAL A 52 -26.19 -11.13 -9.40
N VAL A 53 -27.45 -11.44 -9.71
CA VAL A 53 -28.19 -10.78 -10.78
C VAL A 53 -28.79 -9.50 -10.19
N ILE A 54 -28.37 -8.34 -10.69
CA ILE A 54 -28.96 -7.03 -10.35
C ILE A 54 -29.67 -6.54 -11.62
N GLY A 55 -30.99 -6.70 -11.67
CA GLY A 55 -31.78 -6.35 -12.85
C GLY A 55 -31.47 -7.26 -14.06
N ASP A 56 -31.16 -6.66 -15.21
CA ASP A 56 -30.78 -7.38 -16.44
C ASP A 56 -29.26 -7.67 -16.54
N TYR A 57 -28.46 -7.26 -15.54
CA TYR A 57 -27.01 -7.40 -15.53
C TYR A 57 -26.55 -8.40 -14.44
N THR A 58 -25.62 -9.27 -14.81
CA THR A 58 -24.96 -10.18 -13.86
C THR A 58 -23.65 -9.53 -13.43
N GLU A 59 -23.55 -9.12 -12.17
CA GLU A 59 -22.31 -8.59 -11.60
C GLU A 59 -21.58 -9.71 -10.84
N GLU A 60 -20.31 -9.93 -11.19
CA GLU A 60 -19.43 -10.90 -10.58
C GLU A 60 -18.27 -10.18 -9.89
N ALA A 61 -18.01 -10.51 -8.63
CA ALA A 61 -16.87 -9.94 -7.91
C ALA A 61 -15.58 -10.41 -8.58
N LEU A 62 -14.80 -9.46 -9.11
CA LEU A 62 -13.60 -9.77 -9.86
C LEU A 62 -12.51 -10.36 -8.95
N SER A 63 -11.93 -11.46 -9.39
CA SER A 63 -10.71 -11.98 -8.77
C SER A 63 -9.50 -11.22 -9.29
N GLY A 64 -8.51 -11.01 -8.44
CA GLY A 64 -7.32 -10.29 -8.85
C GLY A 64 -6.23 -10.30 -7.81
N HIS A 65 -5.12 -9.67 -8.14
CA HIS A 65 -4.00 -9.48 -7.23
C HIS A 65 -3.33 -8.14 -7.49
N ASP A 66 -2.76 -7.58 -6.44
CA ASP A 66 -1.87 -6.44 -6.54
C ASP A 66 -0.55 -6.71 -5.83
N ILE A 67 0.52 -6.15 -6.36
CA ILE A 67 1.84 -6.15 -5.78
C ILE A 67 2.28 -4.69 -5.67
N LYS A 68 2.58 -4.25 -4.46
CA LYS A 68 3.04 -2.90 -4.13
C LYS A 68 4.46 -2.99 -3.61
N VAL A 69 5.34 -2.21 -4.21
CA VAL A 69 6.74 -2.08 -3.83
C VAL A 69 7.00 -0.62 -3.50
N THR A 70 7.68 -0.36 -2.40
CA THR A 70 8.14 0.98 -2.05
C THR A 70 9.57 0.90 -1.55
N GLY A 71 10.44 1.76 -2.06
CA GLY A 71 11.84 1.81 -1.68
C GLY A 71 12.29 3.24 -1.40
N GLN A 72 13.14 3.43 -0.40
CA GLN A 72 13.84 4.68 -0.19
C GLN A 72 14.85 4.90 -1.33
N ILE A 73 14.94 6.12 -1.85
CA ILE A 73 15.93 6.44 -2.87
C ILE A 73 17.33 6.51 -2.23
N PRO A 74 18.36 5.87 -2.83
CA PRO A 74 19.72 5.94 -2.31
C PRO A 74 20.19 7.39 -2.10
N TYR A 75 20.75 7.69 -0.93
CA TYR A 75 21.24 9.01 -0.51
C TYR A 75 20.17 10.12 -0.34
N ILE A 76 18.91 9.83 -0.64
CA ILE A 76 17.79 10.76 -0.56
C ILE A 76 16.77 10.25 0.46
N PRO A 77 17.01 10.44 1.77
CA PRO A 77 16.19 9.87 2.84
C PRO A 77 14.77 10.42 2.92
N TRP A 78 14.56 11.61 2.35
CA TRP A 78 13.26 12.28 2.28
C TRP A 78 12.45 11.87 1.05
N ALA A 79 12.98 11.00 0.17
CA ALA A 79 12.28 10.55 -1.02
C ALA A 79 12.15 9.03 -1.09
N LYS A 80 11.00 8.57 -1.58
CA LYS A 80 10.72 7.16 -1.83
C LYS A 80 10.18 6.98 -3.23
N ILE A 81 10.56 5.88 -3.87
CA ILE A 81 9.95 5.42 -5.11
C ILE A 81 8.90 4.35 -4.79
N LYS A 82 7.77 4.41 -5.46
CA LYS A 82 6.64 3.49 -5.33
C LYS A 82 6.33 2.88 -6.68
N GLY A 83 6.12 1.57 -6.68
CA GLY A 83 5.65 0.82 -7.85
C GLY A 83 4.51 -0.08 -7.44
N THR A 84 3.38 0.02 -8.12
CA THR A 84 2.25 -0.90 -7.94
C THR A 84 1.97 -1.58 -9.26
N HIS A 85 1.82 -2.89 -9.24
CA HIS A 85 1.31 -3.65 -10.37
C HIS A 85 0.02 -4.33 -9.93
N TYR A 86 -1.04 -4.23 -10.72
CA TYR A 86 -2.32 -4.85 -10.40
C TYR A 86 -2.87 -5.59 -11.62
N TYR A 87 -3.50 -6.73 -11.34
CA TYR A 87 -4.15 -7.56 -12.33
C TYR A 87 -5.51 -8.02 -11.83
N TRP A 88 -6.54 -7.84 -12.65
CA TRP A 88 -7.90 -8.27 -12.36
C TRP A 88 -8.44 -9.08 -13.52
N ASP A 89 -8.96 -10.27 -13.22
CA ASP A 89 -9.58 -11.15 -14.20
C ASP A 89 -11.06 -10.76 -14.37
N GLN A 90 -11.42 -10.24 -15.53
CA GLN A 90 -12.80 -9.93 -15.90
C GLN A 90 -13.39 -11.06 -16.75
N SER A 91 -14.45 -11.67 -16.23
CA SER A 91 -15.21 -12.71 -16.94
C SER A 91 -15.93 -12.20 -18.19
N ALA A 92 -16.17 -10.88 -18.29
CA ALA A 92 -16.75 -10.21 -19.45
C ALA A 92 -16.05 -8.86 -19.66
N GLY A 93 -15.19 -8.73 -20.68
CA GLY A 93 -14.58 -7.43 -21.04
C GLY A 93 -13.07 -7.39 -21.25
N GLY A 94 -12.36 -8.51 -21.03
CA GLY A 94 -10.89 -8.56 -21.12
C GLY A 94 -10.23 -8.21 -19.78
N SER A 95 -9.17 -8.91 -19.42
CA SER A 95 -8.49 -8.73 -18.13
C SER A 95 -7.94 -7.31 -17.98
N ILE A 96 -8.07 -6.71 -16.80
CA ILE A 96 -7.46 -5.41 -16.49
C ILE A 96 -6.06 -5.65 -15.96
N ASN A 97 -5.08 -4.97 -16.54
CA ASN A 97 -3.71 -4.95 -16.06
C ASN A 97 -3.18 -3.52 -16.12
N GLY A 98 -2.67 -3.03 -15.00
CA GLY A 98 -2.05 -1.72 -14.92
C GLY A 98 -0.87 -1.68 -13.96
N SER A 99 -0.03 -0.67 -14.19
CA SER A 99 1.12 -0.36 -13.36
C SER A 99 1.10 1.12 -12.99
N ILE A 100 1.42 1.40 -11.74
CA ILE A 100 1.54 2.74 -11.20
C ILE A 100 2.97 2.93 -10.75
N LEU A 101 3.62 3.98 -11.23
CA LEU A 101 4.94 4.40 -10.79
C LEU A 101 4.85 5.79 -10.19
N GLY A 102 5.36 5.96 -8.98
CA GLY A 102 5.30 7.23 -8.27
C GLY A 102 6.52 7.51 -7.41
N VAL A 103 6.71 8.78 -7.08
CA VAL A 103 7.72 9.29 -6.16
C VAL A 103 7.03 10.05 -5.05
N GLU A 104 7.31 9.67 -3.81
CA GLU A 104 6.87 10.36 -2.60
C GLU A 104 8.02 11.18 -2.02
N VAL A 105 7.73 12.44 -1.68
CA VAL A 105 8.61 13.38 -1.01
C VAL A 105 8.03 13.68 0.38
N GLN A 106 8.80 13.37 1.43
CA GLN A 106 8.45 13.69 2.82
C GLN A 106 8.83 15.11 3.16
N LEU A 107 7.83 15.93 3.49
CA LEU A 107 8.01 17.32 3.92
C LEU A 107 8.19 17.43 5.44
N SER A 108 7.51 16.56 6.19
CA SER A 108 7.69 16.37 7.64
C SER A 108 7.30 14.93 8.00
N PRO A 109 7.53 14.47 9.25
CA PRO A 109 7.00 13.19 9.73
C PRO A 109 5.49 13.01 9.54
N SER A 110 4.77 14.14 9.44
CA SER A 110 3.31 14.23 9.37
C SER A 110 2.79 14.73 8.02
N SER A 111 3.66 15.03 7.06
CA SER A 111 3.23 15.52 5.75
C SER A 111 4.12 14.99 4.62
N SER A 112 3.48 14.54 3.54
CA SER A 112 4.18 14.10 2.33
C SER A 112 3.39 14.43 1.08
N ILE A 113 4.11 14.60 -0.02
CA ILE A 113 3.52 14.76 -1.34
C ILE A 113 3.99 13.60 -2.21
N GLU A 114 3.09 13.02 -2.97
CA GLU A 114 3.37 11.96 -3.93
C GLU A 114 2.96 12.43 -5.33
N PHE A 115 3.81 12.14 -6.30
CA PHE A 115 3.54 12.33 -7.72
C PHE A 115 3.70 11.00 -8.42
N GLY A 116 2.79 10.64 -9.31
CA GLY A 116 2.91 9.38 -10.04
C GLY A 116 2.18 9.38 -11.36
N GLN A 117 2.42 8.32 -12.12
CA GLN A 117 1.79 8.02 -13.38
C GLN A 117 1.23 6.61 -13.32
N GLU A 118 0.03 6.46 -13.84
CA GLU A 118 -0.64 5.18 -14.02
C GLU A 118 -0.74 4.87 -15.51
N ASP A 119 -0.34 3.67 -15.87
CA ASP A 119 -0.45 3.10 -17.20
C ASP A 119 -1.21 1.78 -17.10
N SER A 120 -2.32 1.66 -17.82
CA SER A 120 -3.21 0.51 -17.76
C SER A 120 -3.78 0.20 -19.12
N ASN A 121 -4.06 -1.07 -19.38
CA ASN A 121 -4.63 -1.49 -20.67
C ASN A 121 -6.07 -0.99 -20.89
N THR A 122 -6.75 -0.51 -19.85
CA THR A 122 -8.11 0.04 -19.91
C THR A 122 -8.21 1.54 -19.65
N MET A 123 -7.09 2.22 -19.34
CA MET A 123 -7.10 3.64 -19.01
C MET A 123 -5.90 4.35 -19.65
N GLU A 124 -6.15 5.45 -20.36
CA GLU A 124 -5.06 6.27 -20.93
C GLU A 124 -4.12 6.77 -19.82
N HIS A 125 -2.84 6.87 -20.17
CA HIS A 125 -1.76 7.30 -19.29
C HIS A 125 -2.13 8.57 -18.50
N SER A 126 -2.28 8.43 -17.18
CA SER A 126 -2.79 9.49 -16.31
C SER A 126 -1.79 9.81 -15.21
N GLY A 127 -1.46 11.09 -15.07
CA GLY A 127 -0.62 11.60 -13.99
C GLY A 127 -1.47 12.04 -12.79
N TYR A 128 -1.00 11.75 -11.58
CA TYR A 128 -1.64 12.19 -10.34
C TYR A 128 -0.66 12.89 -9.40
N ALA A 129 -1.21 13.74 -8.54
CA ALA A 129 -0.52 14.33 -7.40
C ALA A 129 -1.38 14.13 -6.15
N LYS A 130 -0.76 13.68 -5.05
CA LYS A 130 -1.43 13.37 -3.79
C LYS A 130 -0.72 14.06 -2.64
N LEU A 131 -1.46 14.81 -1.84
CA LEU A 131 -0.98 15.37 -0.57
C LEU A 131 -1.49 14.49 0.58
N ASN A 132 -0.59 13.97 1.40
CA ASN A 132 -0.93 13.23 2.62
C ASN A 132 -0.59 14.09 3.84
N LEU A 133 -1.57 14.28 4.72
CA LEU A 133 -1.40 14.95 6.01
C LEU A 133 -1.85 14.00 7.12
N SER A 134 -0.97 13.75 8.08
CA SER A 134 -1.24 12.99 9.29
C SER A 134 -1.25 13.96 10.47
N PHE A 135 -2.21 13.85 11.37
CA PHE A 135 -2.28 14.71 12.56
C PHE A 135 -2.02 13.87 13.81
N PRO A 136 -0.75 13.65 14.19
CA PRO A 136 -0.44 12.96 15.43
C PRO A 136 -0.75 13.86 16.62
N PHE A 137 -1.53 13.35 17.56
CA PHE A 137 -1.92 14.09 18.77
C PHE A 137 -0.78 14.22 19.81
N ASN A 138 0.47 13.81 19.52
CA ASN A 138 1.55 13.79 20.53
C ASN A 138 3.00 13.78 20.00
N THR A 139 3.36 14.57 18.98
CA THR A 139 4.77 14.63 18.50
C THR A 139 5.29 16.05 18.30
N ASN A 140 6.56 16.26 18.68
CA ASN A 140 7.34 17.46 18.34
C ASN A 140 7.60 17.49 16.83
N GLU A 141 6.67 18.06 16.07
CA GLU A 141 6.78 18.24 14.63
C GLU A 141 8.00 19.09 14.27
N LYS A 142 8.90 18.53 13.46
CA LYS A 142 10.00 19.27 12.83
C LYS A 142 9.93 19.04 11.32
N MET A 143 10.15 20.11 10.57
CA MET A 143 10.22 20.03 9.11
C MET A 143 11.39 19.14 8.68
N THR A 144 11.19 18.34 7.63
CA THR A 144 12.23 17.47 7.07
C THR A 144 13.39 18.31 6.55
N SER A 145 14.61 17.92 6.90
CA SER A 145 15.81 18.50 6.29
C SER A 145 16.04 17.84 4.93
N PHE A 146 15.97 18.63 3.86
CA PHE A 146 16.21 18.19 2.49
C PHE A 146 17.71 18.01 2.16
N ALA A 147 18.49 17.50 3.11
CA ALA A 147 19.90 17.20 2.90
C ALA A 147 20.06 15.81 2.27
N PHE A 148 21.09 15.66 1.43
CA PHE A 148 21.56 14.35 0.98
C PHE A 148 22.33 13.67 2.10
N ASP A 149 22.09 12.38 2.31
CA ASP A 149 22.85 11.61 3.27
C ASP A 149 24.17 11.11 2.67
N LYS A 150 25.17 10.89 3.54
CA LYS A 150 26.44 10.26 3.14
C LYS A 150 26.33 8.74 2.97
N LYS A 151 25.28 8.12 3.53
CA LYS A 151 24.97 6.69 3.38
C LYS A 151 23.86 6.52 2.36
N ALA A 152 23.91 5.44 1.57
CA ALA A 152 22.89 5.13 0.58
C ALA A 152 21.51 4.92 1.23
N PHE A 153 21.45 4.22 2.36
CA PHE A 153 20.21 4.07 3.13
C PHE A 153 20.47 4.50 4.56
N ARG A 154 19.49 5.16 5.19
CA ARG A 154 19.54 5.36 6.64
C ARG A 154 19.39 3.96 7.24
N ASP A 155 20.42 3.50 7.95
CA ASP A 155 20.31 2.33 8.82
C ASP A 155 19.23 2.67 9.84
N SER A 156 17.98 2.27 9.61
CA SER A 156 17.02 2.24 10.71
C SER A 156 17.26 0.93 11.44
N THR A 157 17.86 1.07 12.61
CA THR A 157 17.57 0.35 13.86
C THR A 157 16.48 -0.72 13.76
N ARG A 158 16.74 -1.86 14.42
CA ARG A 158 15.80 -2.96 14.69
C ARG A 158 14.33 -2.51 14.61
N MET A 159 13.58 -3.13 13.72
CA MET A 159 12.14 -3.00 13.58
C MET A 159 11.50 -3.33 14.93
N ASP A 160 10.94 -2.31 15.58
CA ASP A 160 10.30 -2.44 16.88
C ASP A 160 8.80 -2.65 16.70
N LEU A 161 8.31 -3.83 17.08
CA LEU A 161 6.89 -4.18 17.02
C LEU A 161 6.05 -3.40 18.05
N THR A 162 6.65 -2.78 19.07
CA THR A 162 5.91 -2.02 20.10
C THR A 162 5.23 -0.78 19.53
N LEU A 163 5.70 -0.24 18.40
CA LEU A 163 5.04 0.85 17.68
C LEU A 163 3.69 0.42 17.09
N LEU A 164 3.53 -0.85 16.71
CA LEU A 164 2.26 -1.42 16.24
C LEU A 164 1.31 -1.77 17.39
N GLU A 165 1.84 -2.21 18.55
CA GLU A 165 1.02 -2.46 19.75
C GLU A 165 0.36 -1.21 20.32
N SER A 166 0.91 -0.01 20.06
CA SER A 166 0.32 1.25 20.52
C SER A 166 -1.08 1.53 19.97
N ALA A 167 -1.47 0.87 18.87
CA ALA A 167 -2.83 0.93 18.32
C ALA A 167 -3.85 0.04 19.05
N HIS A 168 -3.40 -0.94 19.86
CA HIS A 168 -4.29 -1.88 20.56
C HIS A 168 -4.66 -1.44 21.98
N ASN A 169 -3.87 -0.56 22.62
CA ASN A 169 -4.02 -0.22 24.04
C ASN A 169 -4.70 1.12 24.35
N LYS A 170 -5.52 1.66 23.44
CA LYS A 170 -6.35 2.86 23.70
C LYS A 170 -7.85 2.61 23.81
N LEU A 171 -8.26 1.38 24.10
CA LEU A 171 -9.62 1.05 24.52
C LEU A 171 -9.60 0.32 25.86
N LYS A 172 -9.38 1.08 26.93
CA LYS A 172 -9.81 0.74 28.29
C LYS A 172 -10.16 2.01 29.04
#